data_AF-A0A218XKJ5-F1
#
_entry.id   AF-A0A218XKJ5-F1
#
_cell.length_a   1.000
_cell.length_b   1.000
_cell.length_c   1.000
_cell.angle_alpha   90.00
_cell.angle_beta   90.00
_cell.angle_gamma   90.00
#
_symmetry.space_group_name_H-M   'P 1'
#
loop_
_entity.id
_entity.type
_entity.pdbx_description
1 polymer ?
#
loop_
_entity_poly.entity_id
_entity_poly.type
_entity_poly.pdbx_seq_one_letter_code
_entity_poly.pdbx_strand_id
1 'polypeptide(L)'
;MNRFWRTLGLQYAPKEKEKAQKMAIEPGERIEELLKGKQFFGEDDIGYLDLAVGWVSNMLPVWDEVGSTKILDPLRFPSTTSWVTNFLSHPLIRDN
;
A
#
# COMPACT_ATOMS: atom_id res chain seq x y z
N MET A 1 -31.66 16.04 10.55
CA MET A 1 -31.34 15.76 9.13
C MET A 1 -30.97 14.29 8.83
N ASN A 2 -31.36 13.29 9.65
CA ASN A 2 -30.86 11.90 9.51
C ASN A 2 -31.96 10.85 9.20
N ARG A 3 -33.17 11.28 8.84
CA ARG A 3 -34.30 10.36 8.60
C ARG A 3 -34.39 9.92 7.13
N PHE A 4 -33.89 10.75 6.21
CA PHE A 4 -33.95 10.53 4.76
C PHE A 4 -33.04 9.37 4.29
N TRP A 5 -31.90 9.17 4.98
CA TRP A 5 -30.91 8.17 4.60
C TRP A 5 -31.22 6.74 5.10
N ARG A 6 -32.17 6.56 6.03
CA ARG A 6 -32.54 5.22 6.54
C ARG A 6 -33.47 4.46 5.61
N THR A 7 -34.30 5.17 4.85
CA THR A 7 -35.37 4.58 4.02
C THR A 7 -34.87 4.06 2.68
N LEU A 8 -33.71 4.51 2.20
CA LEU A 8 -33.19 4.18 0.86
C LEU A 8 -32.23 2.99 0.82
N GLY A 9 -31.93 2.33 1.95
CA GLY A 9 -31.05 1.14 1.97
C GLY A 9 -29.60 1.38 1.49
N LEU A 10 -29.25 2.61 1.15
CA LEU A 10 -27.94 3.04 0.63
C LEU A 10 -26.97 3.44 1.76
N GLN A 11 -27.08 2.82 2.93
CA GLN A 11 -25.90 2.66 3.79
C GLN A 11 -25.25 1.37 3.34
N TYR A 12 -24.31 1.47 2.39
CA TYR A 12 -23.22 0.50 2.27
C TYR A 12 -22.74 0.22 3.70
N ALA A 13 -23.08 -0.94 4.24
CA ALA A 13 -23.22 -1.13 5.67
C ALA A 13 -21.94 -0.67 6.38
N PRO A 14 -22.00 0.09 7.49
CA PRO A 14 -20.80 0.53 8.20
C PRO A 14 -19.79 -0.60 8.47
N LYS A 15 -20.31 -1.82 8.69
CA LYS A 15 -19.54 -3.05 8.82
C LYS A 15 -18.77 -3.46 7.56
N GLU A 16 -19.35 -3.29 6.38
CA GLU A 16 -18.70 -3.60 5.10
C GLU A 16 -17.59 -2.58 4.78
N LYS A 17 -17.83 -1.29 5.09
CA LYS A 17 -16.77 -0.27 4.98
C LYS A 17 -15.63 -0.51 5.96
N GLU A 18 -15.92 -0.83 7.22
CA GLU A 18 -14.90 -1.13 8.23
C GLU A 18 -14.10 -2.39 7.88
N LYS A 19 -14.78 -3.44 7.38
CA LYS A 19 -14.14 -4.68 6.93
C LYS A 19 -13.23 -4.45 5.73
N ALA A 20 -13.67 -3.66 4.74
CA ALA A 20 -12.85 -3.28 3.60
C ALA A 20 -11.63 -2.45 4.02
N GLN A 21 -11.79 -1.54 4.99
CA GLN A 21 -10.66 -0.78 5.55
C GLN A 21 -9.66 -1.68 6.28
N LYS A 22 -10.12 -2.62 7.13
CA LYS A 22 -9.22 -3.57 7.80
C LYS A 22 -8.48 -4.47 6.82
N MET A 23 -9.18 -4.99 5.81
CA MET A 23 -8.58 -5.82 4.76
C MET A 23 -7.48 -5.10 3.97
N ALA A 24 -7.56 -3.77 3.83
CA ALA A 24 -6.54 -2.97 3.16
C ALA A 24 -5.39 -2.57 4.10
N ILE A 25 -5.69 -2.26 5.37
CA ILE A 25 -4.72 -1.72 6.32
C ILE A 25 -3.83 -2.82 6.93
N GLU A 26 -4.41 -3.95 7.35
CA GLU A 26 -3.65 -5.01 8.03
C GLU A 26 -2.49 -5.58 7.20
N PRO A 27 -2.64 -5.86 5.89
CA PRO A 27 -1.52 -6.31 5.07
C PRO A 27 -0.44 -5.23 4.91
N GLY A 28 -0.84 -3.97 4.79
CA GLY A 28 0.09 -2.84 4.66
C GLY A 28 0.92 -2.62 5.94
N GLU A 29 0.29 -2.69 7.11
CA GLU A 29 0.99 -2.59 8.40
C GLU A 29 1.97 -3.74 8.60
N ARG A 30 1.58 -4.96 8.19
CA ARG A 30 2.49 -6.11 8.27
C ARG A 30 3.70 -5.98 7.34
N ILE A 31 3.51 -5.47 6.13
CA ILE A 31 4.61 -5.18 5.19
C ILE A 31 5.56 -4.14 5.78
N GLU A 32 5.01 -3.09 6.36
CA GLU A 32 5.77 -2.04 7.02
C GLU A 32 6.62 -2.57 8.18
N GLU A 33 6.06 -3.45 9.02
CA GLU A 33 6.81 -4.11 10.09
C GLU A 33 7.94 -5.01 9.56
N LEU A 34 7.70 -5.75 8.47
CA LEU A 34 8.71 -6.62 7.86
C LEU A 34 9.87 -5.83 7.26
N LEU A 35 9.60 -4.63 6.72
CA LEU A 35 10.59 -3.73 6.15
C LEU A 35 11.25 -2.82 7.19
N LYS A 36 10.73 -2.78 8.42
CA LYS A 36 11.22 -1.87 9.45
C LYS A 36 12.71 -2.10 9.74
N GLY A 37 13.51 -1.07 9.50
CA GLY A 37 14.96 -1.11 9.69
C GLY A 37 15.74 -1.84 8.60
N LYS A 38 15.08 -2.22 7.49
CA LYS A 38 15.70 -2.88 6.34
C LYS A 38 15.62 -1.97 5.12
N GLN A 39 16.61 -2.06 4.24
CA GLN A 39 16.59 -1.35 2.96
C GLN A 39 15.76 -2.12 1.92
N PHE A 40 15.87 -3.45 1.95
CA PHE A 40 15.17 -4.42 1.12
C PHE A 40 14.60 -5.55 1.98
N PHE A 41 13.69 -6.37 1.45
CA PHE A 41 13.30 -7.61 2.11
C PHE A 41 14.49 -8.58 2.24
N GLY A 42 15.42 -8.53 1.29
CA GLY A 42 16.74 -9.17 1.35
C GLY A 42 17.76 -8.50 2.29
N GLU A 43 17.33 -7.50 3.07
CA GLU A 43 18.15 -6.70 4.00
C GLU A 43 19.18 -5.82 3.28
N ASP A 44 20.34 -6.37 2.93
CA ASP A 44 21.49 -5.64 2.39
C ASP A 44 21.38 -5.39 0.87
N ASP A 45 20.72 -6.29 0.14
CA ASP A 45 20.54 -6.21 -1.32
C ASP A 45 19.15 -6.74 -1.72
N ILE A 46 18.78 -6.56 -2.99
CA ILE A 46 17.52 -7.05 -3.57
C ILE A 46 17.43 -8.57 -3.39
N GLY A 47 16.46 -9.01 -2.60
CA GLY A 47 16.13 -10.41 -2.41
C GLY A 47 15.04 -10.91 -3.35
N TYR A 48 14.73 -12.21 -3.25
CA TYR A 48 13.64 -12.83 -4.00
C TYR A 48 12.30 -12.12 -3.78
N LEU A 49 12.02 -11.76 -2.52
CA LEU A 49 10.75 -11.13 -2.18
C LEU A 49 10.66 -9.73 -2.81
N ASP A 50 11.73 -8.95 -2.82
CA ASP A 50 11.78 -7.64 -3.48
C ASP A 50 11.39 -7.72 -4.96
N LEU A 51 11.84 -8.75 -5.68
CA LEU A 51 11.45 -8.99 -7.07
C LEU A 51 9.99 -9.43 -7.20
N ALA A 52 9.53 -10.32 -6.30
CA ALA A 52 8.19 -10.87 -6.33
C ALA A 52 7.09 -9.83 -6.00
N VAL A 53 7.37 -8.87 -5.12
CA VAL A 53 6.45 -7.75 -4.81
C VAL A 53 6.81 -6.45 -5.55
N GLY A 54 7.95 -6.37 -6.23
CA GLY A 54 8.40 -5.17 -6.93
C GLY A 54 7.45 -4.66 -8.02
N TRP A 55 6.63 -5.52 -8.62
CA TRP A 55 5.61 -5.11 -9.58
C TRP A 55 4.52 -4.22 -8.95
N VAL A 56 4.26 -4.38 -7.64
CA VAL A 56 3.29 -3.56 -6.89
C VAL A 56 3.76 -2.10 -6.86
N SER A 57 5.06 -1.88 -6.70
CA SER A 57 5.68 -0.54 -6.67
C SER A 57 5.40 0.28 -7.93
N ASN A 58 5.40 -0.37 -9.10
CA ASN A 58 5.07 0.29 -10.38
C ASN A 58 3.58 0.58 -10.54
N MET A 59 2.71 -0.19 -9.89
CA MET A 59 1.26 0.01 -9.96
C MET A 59 0.79 1.11 -9.01
N LEU A 60 1.47 1.35 -7.87
CA LEU A 60 1.06 2.33 -6.85
C LEU A 60 0.69 3.72 -7.42
N PRO A 61 1.46 4.34 -8.33
CA PRO A 61 1.08 5.63 -8.93
C PRO A 61 -0.22 5.58 -9.74
N VAL A 62 -0.48 4.46 -10.43
CA VAL A 62 -1.72 4.25 -11.20
C VAL A 62 -2.92 4.18 -10.27
N TRP A 63 -2.77 3.53 -9.13
CA TRP A 63 -3.84 3.47 -8.13
C TRP A 63 -4.08 4.82 -7.46
N ASP A 64 -3.03 5.61 -7.23
CA ASP A 64 -3.17 6.98 -6.72
C ASP A 64 -3.98 7.87 -7.68
N GLU A 65 -3.73 7.73 -8.99
CA GLU A 65 -4.45 8.46 -10.04
C GLU A 65 -5.92 8.00 -10.16
N VAL A 66 -6.16 6.69 -10.29
CA VAL A 66 -7.51 6.12 -10.46
C VAL A 66 -8.36 6.29 -9.20
N GLY A 67 -7.74 6.13 -8.03
CA GLY A 67 -8.42 6.21 -6.73
C GLY A 67 -8.56 7.63 -6.20
N SER A 68 -7.91 8.63 -6.82
CA SER A 68 -7.81 10.01 -6.30
C SER A 68 -7.40 10.08 -4.82
N THR A 69 -6.65 9.07 -4.35
CA THR A 69 -6.25 8.88 -2.96
C THR A 69 -4.87 8.25 -2.93
N LYS A 70 -3.99 8.73 -2.05
CA LYS A 70 -2.68 8.10 -1.86
C LYS A 70 -2.86 6.78 -1.14
N ILE A 71 -2.62 5.67 -1.85
CA ILE A 71 -2.63 4.32 -1.25
C ILE A 71 -1.43 4.18 -0.30
N LEU A 72 -0.27 4.68 -0.73
CA LEU A 72 0.93 4.72 0.09
C LEU A 72 1.05 6.10 0.74
N ASP A 73 0.59 6.23 1.98
CA ASP A 73 0.82 7.40 2.80
C ASP A 73 2.19 7.28 3.49
N PRO A 74 3.18 8.13 3.16
CA PRO A 74 4.51 8.07 3.78
C PRO A 74 4.50 8.28 5.30
N LEU A 75 3.46 8.93 5.85
CA LEU A 75 3.29 9.10 7.29
C LEU A 75 2.89 7.79 7.98
N ARG A 76 2.19 6.91 7.26
CA ARG A 76 1.70 5.62 7.78
C ARG A 76 2.63 4.47 7.44
N PHE A 77 3.29 4.51 6.28
CA PHE A 77 4.15 3.44 5.77
C PHE A 77 5.53 3.98 5.33
N PRO A 78 6.33 4.54 6.26
CA PRO A 78 7.61 5.17 5.94
C PRO A 78 8.65 4.19 5.38
N SER A 79 8.75 2.97 5.92
CA SER A 79 9.71 1.94 5.49
C SER A 79 9.34 1.41 4.11
N THR A 80 8.04 1.20 3.87
CA THR A 80 7.53 0.78 2.55
C THR A 80 7.77 1.86 1.51
N THR A 81 7.59 3.14 1.87
CA THR A 81 7.87 4.28 0.96
C THR A 81 9.36 4.38 0.63
N SER A 82 10.23 4.18 1.61
CA SER A 82 11.68 4.14 1.39
C SER A 82 12.06 2.96 0.50
N TRP A 83 11.49 1.79 0.76
CA TRP A 83 11.72 0.58 -0.03
C TRP A 83 11.32 0.77 -1.50
N VAL A 84 10.12 1.30 -1.79
CA VAL A 84 9.68 1.60 -3.16
C VAL A 84 10.69 2.51 -3.88
N THR A 85 11.12 3.57 -3.19
CA THR A 85 12.08 4.53 -3.76
C THR A 85 13.43 3.85 -4.06
N ASN A 86 13.95 3.09 -3.10
CA ASN A 86 15.22 2.38 -3.24
C ASN A 86 15.15 1.32 -4.34
N PHE A 87 14.07 0.53 -4.38
CA PHE A 87 13.83 -0.52 -5.36
C PHE A 87 13.78 0.02 -6.79
N LEU A 88 12.99 1.08 -7.04
CA LEU A 88 12.88 1.70 -8.37
C LEU A 88 14.16 2.43 -8.80
N SER A 89 14.96 2.91 -7.83
CA SER A 89 16.25 3.55 -8.11
C SER A 89 17.40 2.56 -8.36
N HIS A 90 17.20 1.28 -8.03
CA HIS A 90 18.24 0.27 -8.10
C HIS A 90 18.64 0.01 -9.56
N PRO A 91 19.94 -0.04 -9.92
CA PRO A 91 20.39 -0.19 -11.30
C PRO A 91 19.78 -1.40 -12.03
N LEU A 92 19.63 -2.54 -11.33
CA LEU A 92 19.02 -3.76 -11.90
C LEU A 92 17.55 -3.59 -12.31
N ILE A 93 16.84 -2.64 -11.71
CA ILE A 93 15.40 -2.42 -11.96
C ILE A 93 15.22 -1.22 -12.89
N ARG A 94 15.96 -0.14 -12.68
CA ARG A 94 15.85 1.10 -13.44
C ARG A 94 16.27 0.96 -14.89
N ASP A 95 17.29 0.13 -15.15
CA ASP A 95 17.91 0.04 -16.47
C ASP A 95 17.27 -1.07 -17.35
N ASN A 96 16.07 -1.55 -16.99
CA ASN A 96 15.32 -2.64 -17.63
C ASN A 96 13.92 -2.18 -18.07
#